data_AF-A0A1F6CI59-F1
#
_entry.id   AF-A0A1F6CI59-F1
#
_cell.length_a   1.000
_cell.length_b   1.000
_cell.length_c   1.000
_cell.angle_alpha   90.00
_cell.angle_beta   90.00
_cell.angle_gamma   90.00
#
_symmetry.space_group_name_H-M   'P 1'
#
loop_
_entity.id
_entity.type
_entity.pdbx_description
1 polymer ?
#
loop_
_entity_poly.entity_id
_entity_poly.type
_entity_poly.pdbx_seq_one_letter_code
_entity_poly.pdbx_strand_id
1 'polypeptide(L)'
;MALEQRKTTRWAARVGMWVAKAIQPVLDVLKSFLSVKESDGILVGGKKTANLLVRKIAYFFADYYLVGVSASIVSTMKYLGFSFSLTFVALWIFDVIVAGAFLILYERTGEDLSLGEDYRRAVDTIYTKSRLAGHAALLMFIAKATYWTGPEKVVTFFRKEIGSAYRVVIVLLILTAIQSLIWTPIYGLGYDLLAK
;
A
#
# COMPACT_ATOMS: atom_id res chain seq x y z
N MET A 1 -41.11 13.65 35.56
CA MET A 1 -40.26 14.32 34.54
C MET A 1 -38.76 14.29 34.86
N ALA A 2 -38.29 14.74 36.03
CA ALA A 2 -36.84 14.83 36.33
C ALA A 2 -36.07 13.47 36.34
N LEU A 3 -36.74 12.36 36.64
CA LEU A 3 -36.13 11.02 36.67
C LEU A 3 -35.88 10.42 35.28
N GLU A 4 -36.72 10.73 34.29
CA GLU A 4 -36.50 10.28 32.91
C GLU A 4 -35.37 11.06 32.22
N GLN A 5 -35.32 12.38 32.42
CA GLN A 5 -34.22 13.21 31.91
C GLN A 5 -32.84 12.79 32.46
N ARG A 6 -32.77 12.27 33.69
CA ARG A 6 -31.54 11.71 34.28
C ARG A 6 -31.15 10.33 33.70
N LYS A 7 -32.11 9.53 33.23
CA LYS A 7 -31.82 8.24 32.57
C LYS A 7 -31.32 8.44 31.15
N THR A 8 -31.94 9.33 30.38
CA THR A 8 -31.54 9.62 28.99
C THR A 8 -30.15 10.27 28.91
N THR A 9 -29.83 11.21 29.79
CA THR A 9 -28.49 11.81 29.90
C THR A 9 -27.40 10.79 30.26
N ARG A 10 -27.67 9.88 31.20
CA ARG A 10 -26.72 8.79 31.55
C ARG A 10 -26.54 7.78 30.42
N TRP A 11 -27.59 7.50 29.66
CA TRP A 11 -27.52 6.59 28.52
C TRP A 11 -26.73 7.21 27.36
N ALA A 12 -27.01 8.47 27.02
CA ALA A 12 -26.25 9.24 26.03
C ALA A 12 -24.76 9.36 26.42
N ALA A 13 -24.46 9.61 27.70
CA ALA A 13 -23.09 9.65 28.20
C ALA A 13 -22.37 8.30 28.07
N ARG A 14 -23.06 7.17 28.33
CA ARG A 14 -22.48 5.83 28.13
C ARG A 14 -22.24 5.54 26.65
N VAL A 15 -23.21 5.82 25.79
CA VAL A 15 -23.05 5.63 24.33
C VAL A 15 -21.90 6.49 23.82
N GLY A 16 -21.82 7.76 24.21
CA GLY A 16 -20.70 8.64 23.86
C GLY A 16 -19.35 8.09 24.32
N MET A 17 -19.28 7.50 25.52
CA MET A 17 -18.06 6.90 26.06
C MET A 17 -17.65 5.62 25.31
N TRP A 18 -18.61 4.79 24.91
CA TRP A 18 -18.36 3.61 24.06
C TRP A 18 -17.90 4.00 22.67
N VAL A 19 -18.54 5.00 22.06
CA VAL A 19 -18.16 5.55 20.75
C VAL A 19 -16.75 6.14 20.82
N ALA A 20 -16.45 6.94 21.84
CA ALA A 20 -15.11 7.50 22.05
C ALA A 20 -14.04 6.39 22.21
N LYS A 21 -14.34 5.35 23.01
CA LYS A 21 -13.44 4.19 23.17
C LYS A 21 -13.24 3.40 21.87
N ALA A 22 -14.26 3.32 21.01
CA ALA A 22 -14.16 2.64 19.72
C ALA A 22 -13.41 3.48 18.67
N ILE A 23 -13.53 4.81 18.72
CA ILE A 23 -12.89 5.73 17.77
C ILE A 23 -11.42 5.98 18.11
N GLN A 24 -11.04 6.00 19.39
CA GLN A 24 -9.68 6.33 19.80
C GLN A 24 -8.60 5.45 19.14
N PRO A 25 -8.75 4.10 19.07
CA PRO A 25 -7.81 3.25 18.34
C PRO A 25 -7.67 3.63 16.87
N VAL A 26 -8.76 4.02 16.21
CA VAL A 26 -8.76 4.44 14.80
C VAL A 26 -8.00 5.75 14.65
N LEU A 27 -8.24 6.72 15.52
CA LEU A 27 -7.54 8.01 15.51
C LEU A 27 -6.04 7.83 15.75
N ASP A 28 -5.64 6.95 16.65
CA ASP A 28 -4.22 6.68 16.93
C ASP A 28 -3.52 6.05 15.73
N VAL A 29 -4.20 5.13 15.03
CA VAL A 29 -3.70 4.54 13.78
C VAL A 29 -3.58 5.60 12.68
N LEU A 30 -4.58 6.48 12.53
CA LEU A 30 -4.55 7.57 11.55
C LEU A 30 -3.44 8.58 11.85
N LYS A 31 -3.27 9.00 13.10
CA LYS A 31 -2.17 9.88 13.52
C LYS A 31 -0.81 9.25 13.20
N SER A 32 -0.66 7.96 13.49
CA SER A 32 0.59 7.22 13.25
C SER A 32 0.88 7.04 11.75
N PHE A 33 -0.15 6.76 10.96
CA PHE A 33 -0.07 6.70 9.50
C PHE A 33 0.34 8.06 8.90
N LEU A 34 -0.23 9.15 9.40
CA LEU A 34 0.09 10.53 8.97
C LEU A 34 1.37 11.09 9.58
N SER A 35 2.06 10.35 10.45
CA SER A 35 3.22 10.84 11.22
C SER A 35 2.95 12.07 12.11
N VAL A 36 1.69 12.29 12.52
CA VAL A 36 1.30 13.46 13.33
C VAL A 36 1.51 13.15 14.81
N LYS A 37 2.38 13.92 15.46
CA LYS A 37 2.62 13.87 16.90
C LYS A 37 1.62 14.77 17.62
N GLU A 38 1.33 14.48 18.89
CA GLU A 38 0.45 15.36 19.70
C GLU A 38 1.03 16.75 19.94
N SER A 39 2.36 16.89 19.84
CA SER A 39 3.05 18.17 19.89
C SER A 39 3.04 18.94 18.56
N ASP A 40 2.58 18.32 17.47
CA ASP A 40 2.50 19.01 16.18
C ASP A 40 1.31 19.98 16.19
N GLY A 41 1.58 21.28 16.00
CA GLY A 41 0.52 22.26 15.80
C GLY A 41 -0.31 21.99 14.54
N ILE A 42 -1.51 22.59 14.46
CA ILE A 42 -2.48 22.39 13.36
C ILE A 42 -1.84 22.57 11.97
N LEU A 43 -1.00 23.59 11.80
CA LEU A 43 -0.31 23.87 10.54
C LEU A 43 0.65 22.74 10.12
N VAL A 44 1.38 22.15 11.07
CA VAL A 44 2.34 21.07 10.81
C VAL A 44 1.60 19.77 10.50
N GLY A 45 0.55 19.46 11.26
CA GLY A 45 -0.33 18.32 10.97
C GLY A 45 -1.02 18.43 9.61
N GLY A 46 -1.49 19.63 9.25
CA GLY A 46 -2.06 19.94 7.94
C GLY A 46 -1.05 19.70 6.80
N LYS A 47 0.18 20.20 6.94
CA LYS A 47 1.25 19.99 5.94
C LYS A 47 1.57 18.51 5.72
N LYS A 48 1.69 17.72 6.80
CA LYS A 48 1.95 16.27 6.71
C LYS A 48 0.81 15.53 6.00
N THR A 49 -0.43 15.89 6.33
CA THR A 49 -1.63 15.32 5.70
C THR A 49 -1.69 15.66 4.22
N ALA A 50 -1.43 16.92 3.85
CA ALA A 50 -1.38 17.36 2.46
C ALA A 50 -0.27 16.63 1.67
N ASN A 51 0.95 16.51 2.24
CA ASN A 51 2.05 15.80 1.60
C ASN A 51 1.68 14.33 1.32
N LEU A 52 1.10 13.65 2.31
CA LEU A 52 0.66 12.27 2.15
C LEU A 52 -0.43 12.14 1.09
N LEU A 53 -1.39 13.07 1.06
CA LEU A 53 -2.45 13.08 0.05
C LEU A 53 -1.87 13.23 -1.36
N VAL A 54 -0.94 14.17 -1.56
CA VAL A 54 -0.25 14.38 -2.84
C VAL A 54 0.50 13.11 -3.26
N ARG A 55 1.26 12.50 -2.36
CA ARG A 55 1.97 11.24 -2.62
C ARG A 55 1.01 10.12 -3.01
N LYS A 56 -0.11 9.99 -2.30
CA LYS A 56 -1.14 8.98 -2.59
C LYS A 56 -1.79 9.19 -3.96
N ILE A 57 -2.10 10.43 -4.32
CA ILE A 57 -2.69 10.79 -5.62
C ILE A 57 -1.67 10.52 -6.73
N ALA A 58 -0.43 10.97 -6.57
CA ALA A 58 0.65 10.72 -7.53
C ALA A 58 0.87 9.22 -7.74
N TYR A 59 0.91 8.45 -6.65
CA TYR A 59 1.03 7.00 -6.71
C TYR A 59 -0.17 6.35 -7.42
N PHE A 60 -1.39 6.78 -7.12
CA PHE A 60 -2.60 6.26 -7.77
C PHE A 60 -2.54 6.46 -9.29
N PHE A 61 -2.18 7.64 -9.77
CA PHE A 61 -2.05 7.88 -11.20
C PHE A 61 -0.92 7.06 -11.83
N ALA A 62 0.21 6.95 -11.15
CA ALA A 62 1.31 6.11 -11.60
C ALA A 62 0.86 4.64 -11.71
N ASP A 63 0.21 4.09 -10.68
CA ASP A 63 -0.26 2.70 -10.60
C ASP A 63 -1.18 2.35 -11.78
N TYR A 64 -2.20 3.17 -12.05
CA TYR A 64 -3.13 2.93 -13.17
C TYR A 64 -2.46 3.07 -14.54
N TYR A 65 -1.55 4.05 -14.68
CA TYR A 65 -0.79 4.20 -15.91
C TYR A 65 0.10 2.98 -16.17
N LEU A 66 0.81 2.51 -15.14
CA LEU A 66 1.70 1.35 -15.21
C LEU A 66 0.93 0.07 -15.54
N VAL A 67 -0.25 -0.13 -14.94
CA VAL A 67 -1.16 -1.24 -15.31
C VAL A 67 -1.52 -1.20 -16.79
N GLY A 68 -1.81 -0.01 -17.34
CA GLY A 68 -2.10 0.16 -18.77
C GLY A 68 -0.91 -0.20 -19.65
N VAL A 69 0.31 0.18 -19.24
CA VAL A 69 1.54 -0.19 -19.95
C VAL A 69 1.78 -1.69 -19.88
N SER A 70 1.64 -2.31 -18.70
CA SER A 70 1.79 -3.76 -18.51
C SER A 70 0.81 -4.56 -19.37
N ALA A 71 -0.47 -4.16 -19.38
CA ALA A 71 -1.48 -4.79 -20.23
C ALA A 71 -1.16 -4.61 -21.72
N SER A 72 -0.62 -3.46 -22.11
CA SER A 72 -0.21 -3.17 -23.49
C SER A 72 0.98 -4.04 -23.92
N ILE A 73 2.00 -4.19 -23.07
CA ILE A 73 3.15 -5.09 -23.31
C ILE A 73 2.66 -6.51 -23.58
N VAL A 74 1.82 -7.05 -22.69
CA VAL A 74 1.30 -8.41 -22.85
C VAL A 74 0.45 -8.55 -24.10
N SER A 75 -0.44 -7.59 -24.36
CA SER A 75 -1.33 -7.61 -25.54
C SER A 75 -0.54 -7.55 -26.85
N THR A 76 0.44 -6.65 -26.94
CA THR A 76 1.31 -6.53 -28.12
C THR A 76 2.12 -7.79 -28.33
N MET A 77 2.73 -8.34 -27.27
CA MET A 77 3.52 -9.56 -27.42
C MET A 77 2.68 -10.76 -27.85
N LYS A 78 1.45 -10.86 -27.32
CA LYS A 78 0.52 -11.90 -27.71
C LYS A 78 0.02 -11.74 -29.15
N TYR A 79 -0.29 -10.52 -29.57
CA TYR A 79 -0.65 -10.20 -30.96
C TYR A 79 0.46 -10.61 -31.95
N LEU A 80 1.72 -10.42 -31.56
CA LEU A 80 2.89 -10.83 -32.35
C LEU A 80 3.20 -12.34 -32.26
N GLY A 81 2.42 -13.11 -31.51
CA GLY A 81 2.58 -14.57 -31.39
C GLY A 81 3.75 -15.01 -30.51
N PHE A 82 4.26 -14.15 -29.62
CA PHE A 82 5.32 -14.55 -28.70
C PHE A 82 4.85 -15.58 -27.66
N SER A 83 5.77 -16.45 -27.25
CA SER A 83 5.50 -17.48 -26.24
C SER A 83 5.28 -16.86 -24.85
N PHE A 84 4.56 -17.59 -23.98
CA PHE A 84 4.31 -17.17 -22.60
C PHE A 84 5.59 -16.78 -21.87
N SER A 85 6.67 -17.57 -22.01
CA SER A 85 7.94 -17.32 -21.33
C SER A 85 8.57 -15.98 -21.72
N LEU A 86 8.51 -15.61 -23.00
CA LEU A 86 9.03 -14.31 -23.46
C LEU A 86 8.17 -13.15 -22.96
N THR A 87 6.85 -13.31 -23.02
CA THR A 87 5.90 -12.31 -22.51
C THR A 87 6.06 -12.09 -21.01
N PHE A 88 6.22 -13.17 -20.25
CA PHE A 88 6.52 -13.12 -18.83
C PHE A 88 7.83 -12.37 -18.56
N VAL A 89 8.93 -12.72 -19.26
CA VAL A 89 10.23 -12.06 -19.06
C VAL A 89 10.16 -10.57 -19.39
N ALA A 90 9.46 -10.18 -20.45
CA ALA A 90 9.31 -8.77 -20.80
C ALA A 90 8.53 -7.98 -19.73
N LEU A 91 7.41 -8.53 -19.26
CA LEU A 91 6.65 -7.93 -18.17
C LEU A 91 7.47 -7.87 -16.87
N TRP A 92 8.23 -8.92 -16.57
CA TRP A 92 9.09 -8.97 -15.39
C TRP A 92 10.21 -7.92 -15.43
N ILE A 93 10.91 -7.78 -16.56
CA ILE A 93 11.93 -6.74 -16.72
C ILE A 93 11.31 -5.35 -16.54
N PHE A 94 10.12 -5.13 -17.11
CA PHE A 94 9.39 -3.87 -16.93
C PHE A 94 9.06 -3.61 -15.44
N ASP A 95 8.47 -4.59 -14.75
CA ASP A 95 8.13 -4.48 -13.33
C ASP A 95 9.38 -4.22 -12.46
N VAL A 96 10.52 -4.83 -12.78
CA VAL A 96 11.81 -4.58 -12.11
C VAL A 96 12.27 -3.15 -12.31
N ILE A 97 12.20 -2.61 -13.53
CA ILE A 97 12.59 -1.22 -13.83
C ILE A 97 11.71 -0.25 -13.05
N VAL A 98 10.40 -0.48 -13.04
CA VAL A 98 9.42 0.37 -12.35
C VAL A 98 9.64 0.35 -10.85
N ALA A 99 9.71 -0.83 -10.23
CA ALA A 99 9.93 -0.95 -8.80
C ALA A 99 11.30 -0.38 -8.39
N GLY A 100 12.33 -0.60 -9.22
CA GLY A 100 13.64 0.01 -9.05
C GLY A 100 13.61 1.54 -9.12
N ALA A 101 12.84 2.13 -10.04
CA ALA A 101 12.69 3.57 -10.15
C ALA A 101 12.06 4.18 -8.88
N PHE A 102 11.03 3.54 -8.32
CA PHE A 102 10.43 3.98 -7.05
C PHE A 102 11.44 3.92 -5.89
N LEU A 103 12.20 2.83 -5.78
CA LEU A 103 13.25 2.73 -4.76
C LEU A 103 14.32 3.81 -4.95
N ILE A 104 14.81 4.03 -6.17
CA ILE A 104 15.82 5.08 -6.44
C ILE A 104 15.28 6.47 -6.09
N LEU A 105 14.02 6.76 -6.41
CA LEU A 105 13.37 8.02 -6.05
C LEU A 105 13.31 8.19 -4.54
N TYR A 106 12.94 7.15 -3.82
CA TYR A 106 12.91 7.16 -2.36
C TYR A 106 14.31 7.36 -1.76
N GLU A 107 15.35 6.69 -2.26
CA GLU A 107 16.73 6.89 -1.78
C GLU A 107 17.25 8.30 -2.06
N ARG A 108 16.85 8.93 -3.17
CA ARG A 108 17.30 10.28 -3.54
C ARG A 108 16.55 11.39 -2.83
N THR A 109 15.25 11.23 -2.62
CA THR A 109 14.38 12.29 -2.08
C THR A 109 14.09 12.12 -0.59
N GLY A 110 14.27 10.91 -0.05
CA GLY A 110 13.79 10.53 1.28
C GLY A 110 12.27 10.42 1.37
N GLU A 111 11.54 10.68 0.29
CA GLU A 111 10.08 10.65 0.24
C GLU A 111 9.60 9.34 -0.37
N ASP A 112 8.85 8.57 0.41
CA ASP A 112 8.53 7.19 0.04
C ASP A 112 7.57 7.07 -1.15
N LEU A 113 6.71 8.00 -1.55
CA LEU A 113 5.68 7.84 -2.64
C LEU A 113 4.74 6.61 -2.53
N SER A 114 5.27 5.39 -2.45
CA SER A 114 4.58 4.10 -2.32
C SER A 114 3.78 3.96 -1.01
N LEU A 115 4.13 4.76 0.00
CA LEU A 115 3.54 4.80 1.35
C LEU A 115 3.87 3.56 2.19
N GLY A 116 4.87 2.76 1.81
CA GLY A 116 5.28 1.56 2.54
C GLY A 116 5.64 1.83 4.00
N GLU A 117 6.36 2.91 4.30
CA GLU A 117 6.70 3.33 5.66
C GLU A 117 5.48 3.81 6.45
N ASP A 118 4.58 4.54 5.79
CA ASP A 118 3.32 5.01 6.39
C ASP A 118 2.47 3.83 6.83
N TYR A 119 2.33 2.82 5.96
CA TYR A 119 1.68 1.56 6.27
C TYR A 119 2.39 0.78 7.37
N ARG A 120 3.73 0.74 7.38
CA ARG A 120 4.50 0.10 8.46
C ARG A 120 4.16 0.70 9.82
N ARG A 121 4.17 2.03 9.93
CA ARG A 121 3.81 2.74 11.17
C ARG A 121 2.39 2.45 11.63
N ALA A 122 1.43 2.39 10.69
CA ALA A 122 0.06 2.02 11.01
C ALA A 122 -0.03 0.58 11.53
N VAL A 123 0.61 -0.38 10.86
CA VAL A 123 0.61 -1.80 11.26
C VAL A 123 1.28 -1.97 12.62
N ASP A 124 2.42 -1.32 12.86
CA ASP A 124 3.11 -1.37 14.16
C ASP A 124 2.21 -0.81 15.28
N THR A 125 1.48 0.28 15.01
CA THR A 125 0.51 0.85 15.96
C THR A 125 -0.65 -0.10 16.24
N ILE A 126 -1.18 -0.77 15.21
CA ILE A 126 -2.23 -1.79 15.39
C ILE A 126 -1.67 -2.94 16.22
N TYR A 127 -0.45 -3.40 15.94
CA TYR A 127 0.19 -4.51 16.63
C TYR A 127 0.39 -4.24 18.12
N THR A 128 0.81 -3.02 18.48
CA THR A 128 0.97 -2.63 19.90
C THR A 128 -0.35 -2.66 20.67
N LYS A 129 -1.48 -2.37 20.01
CA LYS A 129 -2.82 -2.42 20.61
C LYS A 129 -3.42 -3.83 20.60
N SER A 130 -3.21 -4.59 19.54
CA SER A 130 -3.69 -5.97 19.40
C SER A 130 -2.79 -6.75 18.45
N ARG A 131 -2.10 -7.77 19.00
CA ARG A 131 -1.22 -8.65 18.21
C ARG A 131 -1.97 -9.35 17.08
N LEU A 132 -3.18 -9.84 17.33
CA LEU A 132 -3.97 -10.55 16.32
C LEU A 132 -4.35 -9.60 15.17
N ALA A 133 -4.83 -8.40 15.49
CA ALA A 133 -5.17 -7.39 14.49
C ALA A 133 -3.93 -6.93 13.72
N GLY A 134 -2.76 -6.83 14.36
CA GLY A 134 -1.50 -6.49 13.72
C GLY A 134 -1.07 -7.53 12.68
N HIS A 135 -1.14 -8.83 13.02
CA HIS A 135 -0.85 -9.89 12.06
C HIS A 135 -1.84 -9.91 10.89
N ALA A 136 -3.14 -9.73 11.17
CA ALA A 136 -4.16 -9.65 10.12
C ALA A 136 -3.92 -8.47 9.17
N ALA A 137 -3.57 -7.29 9.71
CA ALA A 137 -3.24 -6.10 8.92
C ALA A 137 -1.98 -6.31 8.08
N LEU A 138 -0.95 -6.96 8.65
CA LEU A 138 0.27 -7.30 7.94
C LEU A 138 0.01 -8.24 6.76
N LEU A 139 -0.73 -9.33 6.98
CA LEU A 139 -1.07 -10.29 5.92
C LEU A 139 -1.88 -9.64 4.81
N MET A 140 -2.87 -8.82 5.17
CA MET A 140 -3.68 -8.07 4.21
C MET A 140 -2.83 -7.10 3.39
N PHE A 141 -1.88 -6.41 4.03
CA PHE A 141 -0.95 -5.51 3.36
C PHE A 141 -0.06 -6.27 2.35
N ILE A 142 0.57 -7.37 2.76
CA ILE A 142 1.44 -8.17 1.89
C ILE A 142 0.64 -8.71 0.69
N ALA A 143 -0.52 -9.32 0.93
CA ALA A 143 -1.35 -9.87 -0.13
C ALA A 143 -1.75 -8.80 -1.16
N LYS A 144 -2.19 -7.63 -0.68
CA LYS A 144 -2.58 -6.51 -1.55
C LYS A 144 -1.38 -5.91 -2.29
N ALA A 145 -0.24 -5.77 -1.64
CA ALA A 145 0.95 -5.19 -2.24
C ALA A 145 1.53 -6.09 -3.33
N THR A 146 1.63 -7.40 -3.07
CA THR A 146 2.12 -8.38 -4.07
C THR A 146 1.17 -8.56 -5.25
N TYR A 147 -0.14 -8.45 -5.04
CA TYR A 147 -1.11 -8.66 -6.13
C TYR A 147 -1.39 -7.40 -6.93
N TRP A 148 -1.56 -6.25 -6.27
CA TRP A 148 -2.10 -5.06 -6.92
C TRP A 148 -1.18 -3.86 -6.85
N THR A 149 -0.61 -3.59 -5.68
CA THR A 149 -0.10 -2.26 -5.38
C THR A 149 1.39 -2.10 -5.67
N GLY A 150 2.08 -3.11 -6.19
CA GLY A 150 3.49 -3.07 -6.54
C GLY A 150 4.43 -3.65 -5.47
N PRO A 151 5.49 -4.39 -5.87
CA PRO A 151 6.41 -5.05 -4.95
C PRO A 151 7.33 -4.06 -4.21
N GLU A 152 7.56 -2.87 -4.75
CA GLU A 152 8.29 -1.77 -4.12
C GLU A 152 7.70 -1.38 -2.77
N LYS A 153 6.37 -1.44 -2.60
CA LYS A 153 5.75 -1.16 -1.30
C LYS A 153 6.14 -2.16 -0.24
N VAL A 154 6.21 -3.44 -0.60
CA VAL A 154 6.61 -4.52 0.30
C VAL A 154 8.07 -4.32 0.72
N VAL A 155 8.92 -4.00 -0.25
CA VAL A 155 10.34 -3.76 -0.01
C VAL A 155 10.55 -2.56 0.92
N THR A 156 9.86 -1.44 0.68
CA THR A 156 9.93 -0.25 1.54
C THR A 156 9.37 -0.52 2.92
N PHE A 157 8.26 -1.26 3.03
CA PHE A 157 7.66 -1.66 4.30
C PHE A 157 8.61 -2.51 5.17
N PHE A 158 9.30 -3.48 4.56
CA PHE A 158 10.23 -4.38 5.23
C PHE A 158 11.69 -3.92 5.19
N ARG A 159 11.94 -2.66 4.83
CA ARG A 159 13.29 -2.18 4.58
C ARG A 159 14.22 -2.37 5.79
N LYS A 160 13.69 -2.19 7.00
CA LYS A 160 14.42 -2.37 8.27
C LYS A 160 14.81 -3.83 8.52
N GLU A 161 13.95 -4.77 8.12
CA GLU A 161 14.15 -6.21 8.29
C GLU A 161 15.04 -6.81 7.20
N ILE A 162 14.97 -6.29 5.97
CA ILE A 162 15.81 -6.72 4.85
C ILE A 162 17.26 -6.28 5.08
N GLY A 163 17.45 -5.04 5.54
CA GLY A 163 18.73 -4.48 5.94
C GLY A 163 19.62 -4.06 4.76
N SER A 164 20.22 -5.01 4.05
CA SER A 164 21.25 -4.69 3.03
C SER A 164 20.67 -4.42 1.64
N ALA A 165 21.30 -3.51 0.90
CA ALA A 165 20.90 -3.15 -0.46
C ALA A 165 20.85 -4.36 -1.41
N TYR A 166 21.80 -5.28 -1.31
CA TYR A 166 21.79 -6.53 -2.08
C TYR A 166 20.54 -7.39 -1.78
N ARG A 167 20.16 -7.53 -0.51
CA ARG A 167 18.96 -8.27 -0.14
C ARG A 167 17.70 -7.56 -0.63
N VAL A 168 17.67 -6.23 -0.59
CA VAL A 168 16.58 -5.41 -1.16
C VAL A 168 16.41 -5.72 -2.65
N VAL A 169 17.50 -5.75 -3.42
CA VAL A 169 17.45 -6.08 -4.86
C VAL A 169 16.93 -7.50 -5.08
N ILE A 170 17.40 -8.50 -4.34
CA ILE A 170 16.91 -9.88 -4.49
C ILE A 170 15.42 -9.98 -4.18
N VAL A 171 14.98 -9.39 -3.06
CA VAL A 171 13.56 -9.41 -2.67
C VAL A 171 12.72 -8.74 -3.75
N LEU A 172 13.17 -7.61 -4.29
CA LEU A 172 12.49 -6.94 -5.39
C LEU A 172 12.41 -7.81 -6.65
N LEU A 173 13.52 -8.46 -7.05
CA LEU A 173 13.54 -9.37 -8.20
C LEU A 173 12.57 -10.55 -8.03
N ILE A 174 12.51 -11.14 -6.84
CA ILE A 174 11.61 -12.26 -6.54
C ILE A 174 10.15 -11.80 -6.54
N LEU A 175 9.84 -10.69 -5.88
CA LEU A 175 8.47 -10.20 -5.77
C LEU A 175 7.92 -9.71 -7.11
N THR A 176 8.73 -9.02 -7.91
CA THR A 176 8.39 -8.64 -9.29
C THR A 176 8.15 -9.89 -10.14
N ALA A 177 8.99 -10.93 -10.03
CA ALA A 177 8.79 -12.17 -10.78
C ALA A 177 7.46 -12.85 -10.41
N ILE A 178 7.12 -12.94 -9.12
CA ILE A 178 5.84 -13.47 -8.65
C ILE A 178 4.68 -12.64 -9.21
N GLN A 179 4.78 -11.32 -9.14
CA GLN A 179 3.74 -10.43 -9.66
C GLN A 179 3.55 -10.62 -11.17
N SER A 180 4.63 -10.64 -11.96
CA SER A 180 4.54 -10.83 -13.41
C SER A 180 4.02 -12.22 -13.78
N LEU A 181 4.35 -13.26 -13.01
CA LEU A 181 3.78 -14.61 -13.20
C LEU A 181 2.26 -14.63 -13.02
N ILE A 182 1.72 -13.84 -12.10
CA ILE A 182 0.28 -13.71 -11.86
C ILE A 182 -0.38 -12.90 -12.96
N TRP A 183 0.22 -11.78 -13.36
CA TRP A 183 -0.42 -10.84 -14.28
C TRP A 183 -0.30 -11.19 -15.76
N THR A 184 0.78 -11.87 -16.17
CA THR A 184 0.94 -12.36 -17.56
C THR A 184 -0.28 -13.17 -18.05
N PRO A 185 -0.76 -14.20 -17.32
CA PRO A 185 -1.95 -14.95 -17.75
C PRO A 185 -3.22 -14.11 -17.64
N ILE A 186 -3.38 -13.24 -16.63
CA ILE A 186 -4.58 -12.40 -16.48
C ILE A 186 -4.71 -11.44 -17.67
N TYR A 187 -3.65 -10.72 -18.03
CA TYR A 187 -3.65 -9.84 -19.19
C TYR A 187 -3.78 -10.62 -20.50
N GLY A 188 -3.14 -11.79 -20.60
CA GLY A 188 -3.28 -12.67 -21.75
C GLY A 188 -4.71 -13.15 -21.96
N LEU A 189 -5.43 -13.54 -20.90
CA LEU A 189 -6.83 -13.93 -20.96
C LEU A 189 -7.74 -12.75 -21.29
N GLY A 190 -7.43 -11.56 -20.76
CA GLY A 190 -8.14 -10.32 -21.10
C GLY A 190 -8.06 -10.01 -22.59
N TYR A 191 -6.88 -10.16 -23.21
CA TYR A 191 -6.71 -10.05 -24.66
C TYR A 191 -7.58 -11.06 -25.43
N ASP A 192 -7.56 -12.33 -25.05
CA ASP A 192 -8.34 -13.38 -25.74
C ASP A 192 -9.86 -13.15 -25.67
N LEU A 193 -10.34 -12.52 -24.60
CA LEU A 193 -11.74 -12.19 -24.45
C LEU A 193 -12.17 -11.05 -25.40
N LEU A 194 -11.29 -10.09 -25.64
CA LEU A 194 -11.56 -8.90 -26.46
C LEU A 194 -11.25 -9.09 -27.95
N ALA A 195 -10.32 -9.99 -28.27
CA ALA A 195 -9.91 -10.29 -29.65
C ALA A 195 -10.79 -11.35 -30.34
N LYS A 196 -11.74 -11.95 -29.61
CA LYS A 196 -12.83 -12.77 -30.16
C LYS A 196 -13.99 -11.89 -30.60
#